data_AF-A0A842WJT9-F1
#
_entry.id   AF-A0A842WJT9-F1
#
_cell.length_a   1.000
_cell.length_b   1.000
_cell.length_c   1.000
_cell.angle_alpha   90.00
_cell.angle_beta   90.00
_cell.angle_gamma   90.00
#
_symmetry.space_group_name_H-M   'P 1'
#
loop_
_entity.id
_entity.type
_entity.pdbx_description
1 polymer ?
#
loop_
_entity_poly.entity_id
_entity_poly.type
_entity_poly.pdbx_seq_one_letter_code
_entity_poly.pdbx_strand_id
1 'polypeptide(L)'
;MAIKPAHRLKKRYILFDLEGEFTEEEVSRSIYLHSLAFFGEYGLSRRTVKLIKFENSRGILLCDRDSANEVLGMLALITEISKRPARLIARGTSGTLASLYRKDKVKSTP
;
A
#
# COMPACT_ATOMS: atom_id res chain seq x y z
N MET A 1 -24.80 -7.66 9.35
CA MET A 1 -25.29 -6.27 9.58
C MET A 1 -24.31 -5.30 8.92
N ALA A 2 -24.76 -4.47 7.98
CA ALA A 2 -23.87 -3.53 7.29
C ALA A 2 -23.64 -2.28 8.15
N ILE A 3 -22.38 -1.93 8.40
CA ILE A 3 -22.02 -0.69 9.12
C ILE A 3 -22.54 0.50 8.32
N LYS A 4 -23.16 1.49 8.98
CA LYS A 4 -23.65 2.73 8.33
C LYS A 4 -22.47 3.46 7.65
N PRO A 5 -22.66 4.10 6.48
CA PRO A 5 -21.59 4.75 5.73
C PRO A 5 -20.72 5.71 6.56
N ALA A 6 -21.33 6.48 7.48
CA ALA A 6 -20.63 7.41 8.36
C ALA A 6 -19.67 6.74 9.35
N HIS A 7 -19.95 5.49 9.73
CA HIS A 7 -19.15 4.70 10.67
C HIS A 7 -18.19 3.73 9.96
N ARG A 8 -18.19 3.70 8.62
CA ARG A 8 -17.25 2.86 7.87
C ARG A 8 -15.88 3.51 7.88
N LEU A 9 -14.87 2.66 7.94
CA LEU A 9 -13.48 3.04 7.72
C LEU A 9 -13.36 3.76 6.37
N LYS A 10 -12.83 4.98 6.39
CA LYS A 10 -12.58 5.76 5.18
C LYS A 10 -11.31 5.25 4.53
N LYS A 11 -11.46 4.59 3.38
CA LYS A 11 -10.37 3.87 2.69
C LYS A 11 -9.62 4.73 1.69
N ARG A 12 -8.33 4.46 1.54
CA ARG A 12 -7.52 4.86 0.39
C ARG A 12 -6.75 3.68 -0.17
N TYR A 13 -6.71 3.60 -1.49
CA TYR A 13 -5.89 2.65 -2.23
C TYR A 13 -4.68 3.36 -2.77
N ILE A 14 -3.51 2.76 -2.57
CA ILE A 14 -2.21 3.23 -3.05
C ILE A 14 -1.74 2.21 -4.09
N LEU A 15 -1.44 2.69 -5.29
CA LEU A 15 -0.76 1.91 -6.31
C LEU A 15 0.73 2.15 -6.18
N PHE A 16 1.52 1.07 -6.16
CA PHE A 16 2.97 1.15 -6.16
C PHE A 16 3.58 0.15 -7.13
N ASP A 17 4.74 0.51 -7.67
CA ASP A 17 5.61 -0.41 -8.39
C ASP A 17 6.72 -0.89 -7.44
N LEU A 18 7.21 -2.10 -7.69
CA LEU A 18 8.31 -2.69 -6.95
C LEU A 18 9.45 -3.01 -7.93
N GLU A 19 10.61 -2.41 -7.71
CA GLU A 19 11.82 -2.81 -8.42
C GLU A 19 12.39 -4.09 -7.80
N GLY A 20 12.48 -5.14 -8.61
CA GLY A 20 12.93 -6.47 -8.23
C GLY A 20 11.85 -7.56 -8.39
N GLU A 21 12.26 -8.82 -8.20
CA GLU A 21 11.41 -10.00 -8.31
C GLU A 21 11.08 -10.57 -6.93
N PHE A 22 9.83 -10.47 -6.52
CA PHE A 22 9.39 -10.91 -5.19
C PHE A 22 8.05 -11.63 -5.29
N THR A 23 7.77 -12.57 -4.38
CA THR A 23 6.44 -13.17 -4.30
C THR A 23 5.47 -12.25 -3.54
N GLU A 24 4.17 -12.45 -3.72
CA GLU A 24 3.15 -11.70 -2.98
C GLU A 24 3.32 -11.89 -1.46
N GLU A 25 3.68 -13.09 -1.01
CA GLU A 25 3.92 -13.40 0.40
C GLU A 25 5.11 -12.62 0.97
N GLU A 26 6.20 -12.52 0.22
CA GLU A 26 7.39 -11.76 0.64
C GLU A 26 7.07 -10.26 0.78
N VAL A 27 6.35 -9.71 -0.19
CA VAL A 27 5.94 -8.31 -0.19
C VAL A 27 4.97 -8.05 0.96
N SER A 28 3.96 -8.91 1.13
CA SER A 28 2.96 -8.82 2.21
C SER A 28 3.63 -8.85 3.58
N ARG A 29 4.54 -9.81 3.80
CA ARG A 29 5.30 -9.95 5.04
C ARG A 29 6.19 -8.73 5.29
N SER A 30 6.90 -8.27 4.27
CA SER A 30 7.80 -7.10 4.41
C SER A 30 7.02 -5.84 4.74
N ILE A 31 5.91 -5.58 4.07
CA ILE A 31 5.03 -4.44 4.36
C ILE A 31 4.54 -4.51 5.80
N TYR A 32 4.12 -5.68 6.28
CA TYR A 32 3.68 -5.83 7.67
C TYR A 32 4.79 -5.52 8.68
N LEU A 33 5.99 -6.10 8.49
CA LEU A 33 7.13 -5.89 9.40
C LEU A 33 7.59 -4.42 9.40
N HIS A 34 7.69 -3.78 8.24
CA HIS A 34 8.06 -2.37 8.14
C HIS A 34 6.96 -1.45 8.69
N SER A 35 5.68 -1.80 8.50
CA SER A 35 4.58 -1.07 9.13
C SER A 35 4.67 -1.16 10.66
N LEU A 36 4.98 -2.34 11.19
CA LEU A 36 5.17 -2.53 12.63
C LEU A 36 6.36 -1.72 13.16
N ALA A 37 7.48 -1.72 12.44
CA ALA A 37 8.67 -0.95 12.81
C ALA A 37 8.43 0.57 12.75
N PHE A 38 7.70 1.05 11.74
CA PHE A 38 7.47 2.48 11.51
C PHE A 38 6.39 3.06 12.42
N PHE A 39 5.27 2.34 12.61
CA PHE A 39 4.14 2.82 13.40
C PHE A 39 4.15 2.34 14.86
N GLY A 40 4.90 1.27 15.16
CA GLY A 40 4.76 0.51 16.40
C GLY A 40 3.45 -0.28 16.47
N GLU A 41 3.32 -1.11 17.50
CA GLU A 41 2.15 -1.97 17.71
C GLU A 41 0.86 -1.15 17.88
N TYR A 42 0.90 -0.12 18.73
CA TYR A 42 -0.25 0.74 18.96
C TYR A 42 -0.62 1.53 17.70
N GLY A 43 0.37 2.07 16.99
CA GLY A 43 0.13 2.83 15.76
C GLY A 43 -0.42 1.98 14.63
N LEU A 44 0.05 0.73 14.50
CA LEU A 44 -0.44 -0.21 13.50
C LEU A 44 -1.83 -0.74 13.85
N SER A 45 -2.13 -1.03 15.13
CA SER A 45 -3.47 -1.50 15.54
C SER A 45 -4.60 -0.51 15.27
N ARG A 46 -4.29 0.80 15.29
CA ARG A 46 -5.24 1.87 14.99
C ARG A 46 -5.35 2.22 13.51
N ARG A 47 -4.49 1.62 12.67
CA ARG A 47 -4.42 1.89 11.24
C ARG A 47 -4.72 0.64 10.44
N THR A 48 -5.33 0.82 9.29
CA THR A 48 -5.42 -0.23 8.29
C THR A 48 -4.22 -0.09 7.38
N VAL A 49 -3.40 -1.14 7.27
CA VAL A 49 -2.38 -1.28 6.24
C VAL A 49 -2.49 -2.71 5.73
N LYS A 50 -2.96 -2.87 4.48
CA LYS A 50 -3.20 -4.20 3.92
C LYS A 50 -2.84 -4.26 2.45
N LEU A 51 -1.99 -5.21 2.07
CA LEU A 51 -1.79 -5.55 0.67
C LEU A 51 -3.07 -6.20 0.12
N ILE A 52 -3.63 -5.63 -0.94
CA ILE A 52 -4.86 -6.12 -1.60
C ILE A 52 -4.53 -7.05 -2.75
N LYS A 53 -3.46 -6.73 -3.48
CA LYS A 53 -3.03 -7.46 -4.66
C LYS A 53 -1.58 -7.13 -4.96
N PHE A 54 -0.80 -8.11 -5.41
CA PHE A 54 0.52 -7.88 -5.97
C PHE A 54 0.77 -8.82 -7.16
N GLU A 55 0.95 -8.26 -8.35
CA GLU A 55 1.21 -9.01 -9.59
C GLU A 55 2.10 -8.18 -10.53
N ASN A 56 2.98 -8.83 -11.29
CA ASN A 56 3.85 -8.17 -12.30
C ASN A 56 4.60 -6.95 -11.73
N SER A 57 5.22 -7.11 -10.55
CA SER A 57 5.96 -6.03 -9.87
C SER A 57 5.10 -4.79 -9.57
N ARG A 58 3.78 -4.94 -9.52
CA ARG A 58 2.82 -3.89 -9.20
C ARG A 58 1.92 -4.33 -8.06
N GLY A 59 1.76 -3.45 -7.08
CA GLY A 59 0.99 -3.73 -5.88
C GLY A 59 -0.07 -2.68 -5.58
N ILE A 60 -1.16 -3.11 -4.96
CA ILE A 60 -2.20 -2.23 -4.43
C ILE A 60 -2.27 -2.42 -2.93
N LEU A 61 -2.08 -1.33 -2.21
CA LEU A 61 -2.17 -1.29 -0.76
C LEU A 61 -3.40 -0.49 -0.32
N LEU A 62 -4.16 -1.06 0.59
CA LEU A 62 -5.27 -0.39 1.27
C LEU A 62 -4.75 0.25 2.56
N CYS A 63 -5.09 1.51 2.74
CA CYS A 63 -4.89 2.24 3.99
C CYS A 63 -6.11 3.05 4.41
N ASP A 64 -6.07 3.60 5.63
CA ASP A 64 -7.00 4.66 6.01
C ASP A 64 -6.68 5.92 5.21
N ARG A 65 -7.72 6.69 4.87
CA ARG A 65 -7.58 7.94 4.13
C ARG A 65 -6.68 8.93 4.88
N ASP A 66 -6.81 8.99 6.19
CA ASP A 66 -6.13 9.99 7.01
C ASP A 66 -4.67 9.60 7.29
N SER A 67 -4.29 8.32 7.09
CA SER A 67 -2.93 7.79 7.26
C SER A 67 -2.15 7.66 5.95
N ALA A 68 -2.69 8.16 4.84
CA ALA A 68 -2.15 7.88 3.51
C ALA A 68 -0.73 8.42 3.31
N ASN A 69 -0.42 9.60 3.87
CA ASN A 69 0.90 10.21 3.72
C ASN A 69 1.97 9.47 4.53
N GLU A 70 1.61 9.03 5.73
CA GLU A 70 2.51 8.26 6.60
C GLU A 70 2.79 6.89 6.01
N VAL A 71 1.78 6.26 5.40
CA VAL A 71 1.97 4.99 4.68
C VAL A 71 2.88 5.19 3.45
N LEU A 72 2.75 6.30 2.71
CA LEU A 72 3.68 6.61 1.62
C LEU A 72 5.11 6.80 2.12
N GLY A 73 5.30 7.48 3.26
CA GLY A 73 6.60 7.61 3.92
C GLY A 73 7.18 6.26 4.32
N MET A 74 6.37 5.39 4.95
CA MET A 74 6.77 4.03 5.30
C MET A 74 7.18 3.21 4.07
N LEU A 75 6.40 3.23 2.98
CA LEU A 75 6.74 2.52 1.75
C LEU A 75 8.07 3.01 1.14
N ALA A 76 8.35 4.31 1.22
CA ALA A 76 9.59 4.88 0.70
C ALA A 76 10.84 4.48 1.50
N LEU A 77 10.68 4.06 2.76
CA LEU A 77 11.76 3.59 3.63
C LEU A 77 12.10 2.12 3.44
N ILE A 78 11.28 1.36 2.71
CA ILE A 78 11.55 -0.04 2.41
C ILE A 78 12.62 -0.10 1.31
N THR A 79 13.85 -0.40 1.70
CA THR A 79 15.01 -0.56 0.80
C THR A 79 15.38 -2.02 0.57
N GLU A 80 14.83 -2.94 1.35
CA GLU A 80 15.10 -4.37 1.25
C GLU A 80 13.86 -5.22 1.57
N ILE A 81 13.74 -6.34 0.86
CA ILE A 81 12.75 -7.39 1.12
C ILE A 81 13.51 -8.72 1.12
N SER A 82 13.34 -9.53 2.17
CA SER A 82 14.03 -10.83 2.28
C SER A 82 15.55 -10.73 2.06
N LYS A 83 16.20 -9.65 2.55
CA LYS A 83 17.64 -9.33 2.37
C LYS A 83 18.07 -9.10 0.91
N ARG A 84 17.12 -8.88 0.00
CA ARG A 84 17.38 -8.50 -1.39
C ARG A 84 16.99 -7.03 -1.57
N PRO A 85 17.78 -6.24 -2.33
CA PRO A 85 17.48 -4.85 -2.58
C PRO A 85 16.11 -4.73 -3.24
N ALA A 86 15.28 -3.83 -2.72
CA ALA A 86 13.92 -3.61 -3.17
C ALA A 86 13.63 -2.12 -3.11
N ARG A 87 12.88 -1.61 -4.08
CA ARG A 87 12.43 -0.21 -4.06
C ARG A 87 10.96 -0.13 -4.40
N LEU A 88 10.18 0.44 -3.48
CA LEU A 88 8.76 0.69 -3.71
C LEU A 88 8.56 2.13 -4.20
N ILE A 89 7.92 2.27 -5.35
CA ILE A 89 7.64 3.56 -5.98
C ILE A 89 6.14 3.77 -6.03
N ALA A 90 5.61 4.66 -5.19
CA ALA A 90 4.20 5.01 -5.21
C ALA A 90 3.84 5.76 -6.51
N ARG A 91 2.86 5.24 -7.26
CA ARG A 91 2.37 5.85 -8.52
C ARG A 91 1.17 6.76 -8.32
N GLY A 92 0.37 6.50 -7.29
CA GLY A 92 -0.73 7.37 -6.93
C GLY A 92 -1.70 6.77 -5.93
N THR A 93 -2.66 7.59 -5.51
CA THR A 93 -3.70 7.20 -4.55
C THR A 93 -5.11 7.48 -5.09
N SER A 94 -6.08 6.65 -4.70
CA SER A 94 -7.49 6.85 -5.03
C SER A 94 -8.43 6.19 -4.02
N GLY A 95 -9.69 6.62 -4.01
CA GLY A 95 -10.71 6.14 -3.07
C GLY A 95 -11.38 4.85 -3.49
N THR A 96 -11.27 4.53 -4.78
CA THR A 96 -11.82 3.33 -5.37
C THR A 96 -10.78 2.69 -6.27
N LEU A 97 -10.80 1.35 -6.33
CA LEU A 97 -9.95 0.59 -7.25
C LEU A 97 -10.20 1.01 -8.70
N ALA A 98 -11.46 1.20 -9.09
CA ALA A 98 -11.83 1.62 -10.44
C ALA A 98 -11.19 2.96 -10.84
N SER A 99 -11.20 3.96 -9.95
CA SER A 99 -10.56 5.25 -10.21
C SER A 99 -9.03 5.12 -10.20
N LEU A 100 -8.46 4.27 -9.35
CA LEU A 100 -7.03 4.02 -9.31
C LEU A 100 -6.54 3.44 -10.65
N TYR A 101 -7.19 2.39 -11.16
CA TYR A 101 -6.86 1.79 -12.44
C TYR A 101 -7.04 2.74 -13.63
N ARG A 102 -8.08 3.59 -13.61
CA ARG A 102 -8.25 4.62 -14.64
C ARG A 102 -7.10 5.63 -14.63
N LYS A 103 -6.70 6.12 -13.45
CA LYS A 103 -5.59 7.07 -13.31
C LYS A 103 -4.25 6.45 -13.73
N ASP A 104 -4.04 5.18 -13.43
CA ASP A 104 -2.84 4.45 -13.87
C ASP A 104 -2.74 4.42 -15.40
N LYS A 105 -3.83 4.01 -16.08
CA LYS A 105 -3.89 3.97 -17.54
C LYS A 105 -3.64 5.32 -18.21
N VAL A 106 -4.14 6.41 -17.62
CA VAL A 106 -3.93 7.77 -18.16
C VAL A 106 -2.48 8.22 -18.00
N LYS A 107 -1.78 7.78 -16.95
CA LYS A 107 -0.36 8.11 -16.73
C LYS A 107 0.60 7.25 -17.56
N SER A 108 0.15 6.11 -18.10
CA SER A 108 0.96 5.24 -18.96
C SER A 108 0.91 5.59 -20.44
N THR A 109 0.15 6.61 -20.83
CA THR A 109 0.11 7.10 -22.22
C THR A 109 1.16 8.20 -22.40
N PRO A 110 2.09 8.09 -23.37
CA PRO A 110 3.14 9.07 -23.63
C PRO A 110 2.60 10.43 -24.08
#